data_AF-A0A7J4K8R8-F1
#
_entry.id   AF-A0A7J4K8R8-F1
#
_cell.length_a   1.000
_cell.length_b   1.000
_cell.length_c   1.000
_cell.angle_alpha   90.00
_cell.angle_beta   90.00
_cell.angle_gamma   90.00
#
_symmetry.space_group_name_H-M   'P 1'
#
loop_
_entity.id
_entity.type
_entity.pdbx_description
1 polymer ?
#
loop_
_entity_poly.entity_id
_entity_poly.type
_entity_poly.pdbx_seq_one_letter_code
_entity_poly.pdbx_strand_id
1 'polypeptide(L)'
;QFIIEYEGGHKGISIDELEEEGFGRRSNCRRCLYKVPRQADLACGNWGVIGDKAGKATFVEVCSDKGADLLSRAVKAGALKTEAPNPKGIEIRGKVEGAMLKLGEKWRKKDFDALGKDLWGSIQKETSRCIKCYSCIENCPVCFPVEESLKAKQYMVKPGEVPPNPMFHMRRFAHISDSCVNCGQCEELCAMDIPLAKFSHAIRAEGDATYEPKLGKSAYSN
;
A
#
# COMPACT_ATOMS: atom_id res chain seq x y z
N GLN A 1 10.87 12.72 -9.99
CA GLN A 1 11.46 12.16 -11.22
C GLN A 1 12.23 10.90 -10.85
N PHE A 2 12.26 9.92 -11.74
CA PHE A 2 13.22 8.81 -11.67
C PHE A 2 14.53 9.30 -12.29
N ILE A 3 15.62 9.22 -11.53
CA ILE A 3 16.92 9.75 -11.95
C ILE A 3 17.85 8.57 -12.23
N ILE A 4 18.43 8.55 -13.43
CA ILE A 4 19.47 7.62 -13.84
C ILE A 4 20.77 8.40 -13.91
N GLU A 5 21.75 8.03 -13.08
CA GLU A 5 23.11 8.57 -13.13
C GLU A 5 23.98 7.68 -14.03
N TYR A 6 24.80 8.28 -14.88
CA TYR A 6 25.72 7.59 -15.77
C TYR A 6 27.01 8.41 -15.96
N GLU A 7 28.05 7.79 -16.51
CA GLU A 7 29.31 8.47 -16.76
C GLU A 7 29.08 9.68 -17.70
N GLY A 8 29.34 10.89 -17.19
CA GLY A 8 29.14 12.14 -17.93
C GLY A 8 27.79 12.85 -17.71
N GLY A 9 26.89 12.37 -16.84
CA GLY A 9 25.68 13.12 -16.49
C GLY A 9 24.58 12.35 -15.76
N HIS A 10 23.38 12.93 -15.77
CA HIS A 10 22.17 12.28 -15.27
C HIS A 10 21.00 12.55 -16.21
N LYS A 11 20.04 11.62 -16.25
CA LYS A 11 18.75 11.79 -16.94
C LYS A 11 17.62 11.64 -15.94
N GLY A 12 16.78 12.66 -15.84
CA GLY A 12 15.53 12.62 -15.09
C GLY A 12 14.35 12.28 -15.99
N ILE A 13 13.52 11.31 -15.59
CA ILE A 13 12.27 10.96 -16.26
C ILE A 13 11.11 11.25 -15.31
N SER A 14 9.99 11.76 -15.81
CA SER A 14 8.81 11.98 -14.95
C SER A 14 8.26 10.65 -14.44
N ILE A 15 7.81 10.62 -13.18
CA ILE A 15 7.14 9.43 -12.63
C ILE A 15 5.77 9.24 -13.31
N ASP A 16 5.09 10.32 -13.67
CA ASP A 16 3.78 10.25 -14.32
C ASP A 16 3.89 9.63 -15.73
N GLU A 17 4.91 10.05 -16.50
CA GLU A 17 5.20 9.48 -17.84
C GLU A 17 5.50 7.99 -17.75
N LEU A 18 6.39 7.59 -16.83
CA LEU A 18 6.70 6.17 -16.60
C LEU A 18 5.44 5.36 -16.25
N GLU A 19 4.56 5.90 -15.41
CA GLU A 19 3.34 5.19 -15.01
C GLU A 19 2.29 5.08 -16.11
N GLU A 20 2.21 6.07 -17.00
CA GLU A 20 1.37 6.06 -18.19
C GLU A 20 1.88 5.05 -19.23
N GLU A 21 3.19 4.88 -19.35
CA GLU A 21 3.84 3.85 -20.18
C GLU A 21 3.78 2.43 -19.58
N GLY A 22 3.24 2.28 -18.36
CA GLY A 22 3.13 0.99 -17.67
C GLY A 22 4.33 0.63 -16.77
N PHE A 23 5.34 1.49 -16.70
CA PHE A 23 6.48 1.39 -15.79
C PHE A 23 6.21 2.09 -14.44
N GLY A 24 7.26 2.24 -13.62
CA GLY A 24 7.18 2.98 -12.36
C GLY A 24 6.63 2.16 -11.20
N ARG A 25 5.76 2.76 -10.37
CA ARG A 25 5.24 2.10 -9.16
C ARG A 25 4.27 0.98 -9.52
N ARG A 26 4.25 -0.07 -8.70
CA ARG A 26 3.22 -1.12 -8.73
C ARG A 26 1.82 -0.52 -8.72
N SER A 27 0.87 -1.14 -9.42
CA SER A 27 -0.52 -0.68 -9.57
C SER A 27 -1.17 -0.28 -8.24
N ASN A 28 -1.01 -1.10 -7.19
CA ASN A 28 -1.53 -0.84 -5.86
C ASN A 28 -0.84 0.35 -5.16
N CYS A 29 0.48 0.47 -5.30
CA CYS A 29 1.27 1.56 -4.71
C CYS A 29 0.86 2.92 -5.27
N ARG A 30 0.39 2.97 -6.53
CA ARG A 30 -0.15 4.18 -7.15
C ARG A 30 -1.38 4.73 -6.40
N ARG A 31 -2.21 3.86 -5.81
CA ARG A 31 -3.42 4.22 -5.04
C ARG A 31 -3.18 4.43 -3.54
N CYS A 32 -1.95 4.23 -3.05
CA CYS A 32 -1.65 4.39 -1.63
C CYS A 32 -1.76 5.87 -1.22
N LEU A 33 -2.42 6.18 -0.10
CA LEU A 33 -2.42 7.52 0.51
C LEU A 33 -1.54 7.62 1.76
N TYR A 34 -0.87 6.54 2.12
CA TYR A 34 0.11 6.50 3.20
C TYR A 34 1.48 6.75 2.59
N LYS A 35 1.94 8.01 2.57
CA LYS A 35 3.20 8.41 1.92
C LYS A 35 4.36 8.49 2.89
N VAL A 36 4.11 8.96 4.10
CA VAL A 36 5.04 8.89 5.22
C VAL A 36 4.52 7.83 6.19
N PRO A 37 5.35 6.85 6.60
CA PRO A 37 4.91 5.74 7.44
C PRO A 37 4.79 6.16 8.91
N ARG A 38 3.90 7.10 9.24
CA ARG A 38 3.70 7.64 10.59
C ARG A 38 3.12 6.61 11.58
N GLN A 39 2.70 5.45 11.10
CA GLN A 39 2.34 4.30 11.92
C GLN A 39 3.55 3.53 12.50
N ALA A 40 4.76 3.79 12.00
CA ALA A 40 5.98 3.26 12.60
C ALA A 40 6.42 4.11 13.80
N ASP A 41 7.31 3.61 14.66
CA ASP A 41 7.85 4.39 15.77
C ASP A 41 8.72 5.58 15.29
N LEU A 42 9.42 5.39 14.17
CA LEU A 42 10.26 6.38 13.50
C LEU A 42 10.00 6.36 11.99
N ALA A 43 9.73 7.52 11.40
CA ALA A 43 9.64 7.69 9.95
C ALA A 43 10.91 8.38 9.40
N CYS A 44 11.77 7.58 8.80
CA CYS A 44 13.08 7.99 8.30
C CYS A 44 13.08 8.19 6.79
N GLY A 45 13.70 9.26 6.29
CA GLY A 45 13.81 9.50 4.85
C GLY A 45 14.72 10.67 4.50
N ASN A 46 15.18 10.73 3.26
CA ASN A 46 16.04 11.84 2.79
C ASN A 46 15.23 13.07 2.35
N TRP A 47 13.91 12.92 2.19
CA TRP A 47 13.03 14.02 1.80
C TRP A 47 12.88 15.04 2.94
N GLY A 48 13.35 16.26 2.66
CA GLY A 48 13.46 17.35 3.64
C GLY A 48 14.88 17.59 4.15
N VAL A 49 15.86 16.74 3.79
CA VAL A 49 17.28 17.01 4.00
C VAL A 49 17.80 17.81 2.80
N ILE A 50 18.24 19.04 3.05
CA ILE A 50 18.66 19.99 2.01
C ILE A 50 20.04 20.58 2.35
N GLY A 51 20.65 21.26 1.38
CA GLY A 51 21.93 21.93 1.55
C GLY A 51 23.12 20.96 1.61
N ASP A 52 24.10 21.27 2.43
CA ASP A 52 25.36 20.52 2.62
C ASP A 52 25.16 19.09 3.15
N LYS A 53 23.99 18.84 3.77
CA LYS A 53 23.60 17.54 4.34
C LYS A 53 22.78 16.67 3.41
N ALA A 54 22.37 17.18 2.24
CA ALA A 54 21.67 16.36 1.24
C ALA A 54 22.50 15.12 0.89
N GLY A 55 21.92 13.93 1.03
CA GLY A 55 22.61 12.65 0.82
C GLY A 55 23.59 12.22 1.93
N LYS A 56 23.79 13.04 2.98
CA LYS A 56 24.70 12.75 4.10
C LYS A 56 24.01 12.61 5.45
N ALA A 57 22.74 12.99 5.53
CA ALA A 57 21.91 12.85 6.71
C ALA A 57 20.52 12.32 6.34
N THR A 58 19.80 11.85 7.35
CA THR A 58 18.43 11.34 7.22
C THR A 58 17.50 12.20 8.06
N PHE A 59 16.37 12.63 7.48
CA PHE A 59 15.29 13.26 8.22
C PHE A 59 14.58 12.18 9.04
N VAL A 60 14.52 12.36 10.34
CA VAL A 60 13.84 11.44 11.28
C VAL A 60 12.65 12.14 11.90
N GLU A 61 11.46 11.61 11.66
CA GLU A 61 10.24 12.01 12.34
C GLU A 61 9.92 10.99 13.42
N VAL A 62 9.81 11.45 14.67
CA VAL A 62 9.48 10.60 15.83
C VAL A 62 7.97 10.54 15.97
N CYS A 63 7.42 9.33 15.83
CA CYS A 63 5.97 9.14 15.72
C CYS A 63 5.36 8.43 16.96
N SER A 64 6.20 7.97 17.90
CA SER A 64 5.76 7.35 19.14
C SER A 64 6.74 7.57 20.29
N ASP A 65 6.28 7.34 21.52
CA ASP A 65 7.14 7.34 22.72
C ASP A 65 8.25 6.29 22.64
N LYS A 66 7.95 5.12 22.03
CA LYS A 66 8.96 4.08 21.79
C LYS A 66 10.03 4.55 20.82
N GLY A 67 9.64 5.28 19.77
CA GLY A 67 10.57 5.91 18.83
C GLY A 67 11.44 6.96 19.51
N ALA A 68 10.84 7.80 20.36
CA ALA A 68 11.54 8.82 21.12
C ALA A 68 12.59 8.21 22.06
N ASP A 69 12.21 7.14 22.78
CA ASP A 69 13.11 6.41 23.66
C ASP A 69 14.25 5.73 22.90
N LEU A 70 13.94 5.05 21.79
CA LEU A 70 14.94 4.42 20.93
C LEU A 70 15.96 5.44 20.41
N LEU A 71 15.50 6.56 19.88
CA LEU A 71 16.36 7.63 19.36
C LEU A 71 17.23 8.23 20.47
N SER A 72 16.64 8.49 21.64
CA SER A 72 17.35 9.06 22.80
C SER A 72 18.45 8.12 23.32
N ARG A 73 18.18 6.81 23.39
CA ARG A 73 19.18 5.81 23.78
C ARG A 73 20.32 5.74 22.78
N ALA A 74 20.02 5.81 21.49
CA ALA A 74 21.05 5.81 20.44
C ALA A 74 21.94 7.07 20.48
N VAL A 75 21.38 8.26 20.76
CA VAL A 75 22.16 9.49 21.01
C VAL A 75 23.06 9.31 22.23
N LYS A 76 22.52 8.84 23.36
CA LYS A 76 23.28 8.64 24.61
C LYS A 76 24.40 7.62 24.46
N ALA A 77 24.21 6.59 23.65
CA ALA A 77 25.22 5.59 23.33
C ALA A 77 26.29 6.10 22.33
N GLY A 78 26.18 7.32 21.82
CA GLY A 78 27.10 7.87 20.82
C GLY A 78 26.96 7.24 19.43
N ALA A 79 25.91 6.45 19.19
CA ALA A 79 25.68 5.77 17.91
C ALA A 79 25.21 6.72 16.81
N LEU A 80 24.61 7.86 17.18
CA LEU A 80 24.16 8.87 16.22
C LEU A 80 24.27 10.29 16.80
N LYS A 81 24.44 11.25 15.89
CA LYS A 81 24.37 12.68 16.17
C LYS A 81 23.07 13.22 15.59
N THR A 82 22.39 14.08 16.34
CA THR A 82 21.12 14.71 15.91
C THR A 82 21.25 16.22 15.93
N GLU A 83 20.45 16.88 15.11
CA GLU A 83 20.23 18.31 15.15
C GLU A 83 18.77 18.62 14.83
N ALA A 84 18.37 19.87 15.05
CA ALA A 84 17.04 20.33 14.66
C ALA A 84 16.89 20.28 13.12
N PRO A 85 15.73 19.83 12.60
CA PRO A 85 15.48 19.84 11.16
C PRO A 85 15.44 21.26 10.61
N ASN A 86 15.93 21.44 9.38
CA ASN A 86 15.85 22.73 8.68
C ASN A 86 14.37 23.10 8.44
N PRO A 87 13.89 24.29 8.86
CA PRO A 87 12.50 24.72 8.67
C PRO A 87 12.05 24.69 7.20
N LYS A 88 12.90 25.10 6.26
CA LYS A 88 12.63 25.02 4.82
C LYS A 88 12.57 23.56 4.33
N GLY A 89 13.36 22.68 4.95
CA GLY A 89 13.32 21.24 4.69
C GLY A 89 11.98 20.62 5.08
N ILE A 90 11.42 21.02 6.23
CA ILE A 90 10.07 20.62 6.67
C ILE A 90 9.01 21.07 5.65
N GLU A 91 9.07 22.32 5.20
CA GLU A 91 8.13 22.85 4.21
C GLU A 91 8.19 22.07 2.88
N ILE A 92 9.40 21.80 2.37
CA ILE A 92 9.61 21.01 1.15
C ILE A 92 9.04 19.60 1.32
N ARG A 93 9.31 18.96 2.46
CA ARG A 93 8.76 17.63 2.78
C ARG A 93 7.23 17.63 2.72
N GLY A 94 6.58 18.62 3.31
CA GLY A 94 5.11 18.76 3.25
C GLY A 94 4.59 18.96 1.82
N LYS A 95 5.26 19.77 1.00
CA LYS A 95 4.89 19.96 -0.42
C LYS A 95 5.03 18.68 -1.24
N VAL A 96 6.12 17.93 -1.04
CA VAL A 96 6.35 16.65 -1.73
C VAL A 96 5.31 15.61 -1.34
N GLU A 97 5.02 15.49 -0.04
CA GLU A 97 3.96 14.62 0.47
C GLU A 97 2.60 14.98 -0.14
N GLY A 98 2.23 16.26 -0.13
CA GLY A 98 0.99 16.75 -0.73
C GLY A 98 0.87 16.44 -2.23
N ALA A 99 1.96 16.55 -2.99
CA ALA A 99 1.98 16.16 -4.40
C ALA A 99 1.76 14.65 -4.57
N MET A 100 2.37 13.82 -3.73
CA MET A 100 2.20 12.37 -3.78
C MET A 100 0.78 11.93 -3.39
N LEU A 101 0.15 12.62 -2.44
CA LEU A 101 -1.25 12.39 -2.06
C LEU A 101 -2.19 12.69 -3.22
N LYS A 102 -2.04 13.85 -3.88
CA LYS A 102 -2.82 14.21 -5.08
C LYS A 102 -2.69 13.18 -6.19
N LEU A 103 -1.48 12.65 -6.41
CA LEU A 103 -1.26 11.59 -7.39
C LEU A 103 -1.94 10.27 -6.98
N GLY A 104 -1.94 9.96 -5.68
CA GLY A 104 -2.68 8.82 -5.14
C GLY A 104 -4.18 8.92 -5.37
N GLU A 105 -4.75 10.10 -5.11
CA GLU A 105 -6.16 10.40 -5.37
C GLU A 105 -6.51 10.35 -6.85
N LYS A 106 -5.65 10.87 -7.75
CA LYS A 106 -5.82 10.76 -9.20
C LYS A 106 -5.95 9.30 -9.64
N TRP A 107 -5.10 8.41 -9.11
CA TRP A 107 -5.15 6.98 -9.42
C TRP A 107 -6.35 6.27 -8.80
N ARG A 108 -6.71 6.59 -7.55
CA ARG A 108 -7.94 6.07 -6.93
C ARG A 108 -9.16 6.45 -7.75
N LYS A 109 -9.30 7.73 -8.11
CA LYS A 109 -10.38 8.21 -8.95
C LYS A 109 -10.43 7.45 -10.29
N LYS A 110 -9.31 7.38 -11.01
CA LYS A 110 -9.23 6.65 -12.29
C LYS A 110 -9.66 5.19 -12.14
N ASP A 111 -9.11 4.48 -11.16
CA ASP A 111 -9.33 3.05 -10.99
C ASP A 111 -10.72 2.72 -10.45
N PHE A 112 -11.20 3.49 -9.49
CA PHE A 112 -12.48 3.27 -8.81
C PHE A 112 -13.65 3.78 -9.64
N ASP A 113 -13.54 4.92 -10.33
CA ASP A 113 -14.60 5.39 -11.26
C ASP A 113 -14.78 4.38 -12.40
N ALA A 114 -13.69 3.81 -12.92
CA ALA A 114 -13.76 2.79 -13.97
C ALA A 114 -14.40 1.50 -13.44
N LEU A 115 -14.04 1.08 -12.22
CA LEU A 115 -14.57 -0.14 -11.61
C LEU A 115 -16.04 0.01 -11.18
N GLY A 116 -16.43 1.17 -10.65
CA GLY A 116 -17.78 1.44 -10.16
C GLY A 116 -18.86 1.40 -11.24
N LYS A 117 -18.50 1.52 -12.52
CA LYS A 117 -19.43 1.35 -13.65
C LYS A 117 -20.00 -0.06 -13.75
N ASP A 118 -19.19 -1.07 -13.40
CA ASP A 118 -19.59 -2.48 -13.40
C ASP A 118 -18.63 -3.31 -12.51
N LEU A 119 -18.75 -3.12 -11.19
CA LEU A 119 -17.89 -3.79 -10.22
C LEU A 119 -18.04 -5.31 -10.31
N TRP A 120 -19.28 -5.79 -10.30
CA TRP A 120 -19.57 -7.21 -10.22
C TRP A 120 -19.27 -7.94 -11.54
N GLY A 121 -19.56 -7.33 -12.70
CA GLY A 121 -19.16 -7.90 -13.98
C GLY A 121 -17.65 -7.91 -14.15
N SER A 122 -16.93 -6.87 -13.69
CA SER A 122 -15.46 -6.86 -13.66
C SER A 122 -14.89 -7.97 -12.78
N ILE A 123 -15.40 -8.12 -11.55
CA ILE A 123 -15.00 -9.20 -10.64
C ILE A 123 -15.29 -10.56 -11.27
N GLN A 124 -16.50 -10.79 -11.78
CA GLN A 124 -16.90 -12.05 -12.39
C GLN A 124 -16.00 -12.40 -13.58
N LYS A 125 -15.78 -11.45 -14.49
CA LYS A 125 -14.90 -11.61 -15.66
C LYS A 125 -13.49 -12.00 -15.24
N GLU A 126 -12.86 -11.22 -14.37
CA GLU A 126 -11.46 -11.45 -13.99
C GLU A 126 -11.29 -12.73 -13.16
N THR A 127 -12.20 -12.99 -12.23
CA THR A 127 -12.12 -14.16 -11.34
C THR A 127 -12.54 -15.47 -12.02
N SER A 128 -13.24 -15.43 -13.15
CA SER A 128 -13.51 -16.61 -13.99
C SER A 128 -12.25 -17.26 -14.54
N ARG A 129 -11.11 -16.56 -14.54
CA ARG A 129 -9.80 -17.09 -14.96
C ARG A 129 -9.04 -17.76 -13.81
N CYS A 130 -9.56 -17.72 -12.58
CA CYS A 130 -8.85 -18.17 -11.40
C CYS A 130 -8.62 -19.68 -11.40
N ILE A 131 -7.38 -20.10 -11.17
CA ILE A 131 -6.97 -21.51 -11.07
C ILE A 131 -6.98 -22.06 -9.64
N LYS A 132 -7.48 -21.29 -8.67
CA LYS A 132 -7.55 -21.65 -7.24
C LYS A 132 -6.18 -22.12 -6.68
N CYS A 133 -5.09 -21.40 -7.01
CA CYS A 133 -3.73 -21.72 -6.53
C CYS A 133 -3.40 -21.19 -5.12
N TYR A 134 -4.32 -20.46 -4.47
CA TYR A 134 -4.19 -19.92 -3.12
C TYR A 134 -3.06 -18.92 -2.83
N SER A 135 -2.16 -18.64 -3.78
CA SER A 135 -1.08 -17.64 -3.65
C SER A 135 -1.56 -16.29 -3.09
N CYS A 136 -2.73 -15.82 -3.53
CA CYS A 136 -3.32 -14.56 -3.08
C CYS A 136 -3.81 -14.54 -1.61
N ILE A 137 -3.99 -15.71 -1.02
CA ILE A 137 -4.37 -15.91 0.39
C ILE A 137 -3.12 -16.11 1.23
N GLU A 138 -2.22 -16.99 0.81
CA GLU A 138 -1.00 -17.35 1.56
C GLU A 138 -0.04 -16.18 1.75
N ASN A 139 0.05 -15.29 0.76
CA ASN A 139 0.94 -14.12 0.81
C ASN A 139 0.28 -12.86 1.36
N CYS A 140 -0.94 -12.97 1.90
CA CYS A 140 -1.62 -11.82 2.46
C CYS A 140 -1.14 -11.56 3.90
N PRO A 141 -0.69 -10.33 4.24
CA PRO A 141 -0.22 -10.03 5.58
C PRO A 141 -1.33 -9.91 6.63
N VAL A 142 -2.61 -9.92 6.21
CA VAL A 142 -3.75 -9.68 7.12
C VAL A 142 -4.61 -10.92 7.36
N CYS A 143 -4.30 -12.04 6.73
CA CYS A 143 -5.02 -13.29 6.96
C CYS A 143 -4.11 -14.49 6.79
N PHE A 144 -4.52 -15.61 7.36
CA PHE A 144 -3.94 -16.91 7.06
C PHE A 144 -5.09 -17.91 6.87
N PRO A 145 -4.92 -18.91 5.98
CA PRO A 145 -5.91 -19.97 5.87
C PRO A 145 -5.88 -20.87 7.11
N VAL A 146 -7.04 -21.39 7.50
CA VAL A 146 -7.14 -22.54 8.41
C VAL A 146 -7.14 -23.79 7.53
N GLU A 147 -6.03 -24.54 7.53
CA GLU A 147 -5.77 -25.63 6.58
C GLU A 147 -6.87 -26.71 6.61
N GLU A 148 -7.31 -27.10 7.80
CA GLU A 148 -8.37 -28.09 8.01
C GLU A 148 -9.69 -27.63 7.37
N SER A 149 -9.98 -26.33 7.45
CA SER A 149 -11.19 -25.72 6.88
C SER A 149 -11.18 -25.66 5.36
N LEU A 150 -9.99 -25.66 4.74
CA LEU A 150 -9.86 -25.70 3.28
C LEU A 150 -10.18 -27.09 2.70
N LYS A 151 -9.91 -28.15 3.46
CA LYS A 151 -10.18 -29.55 3.06
C LYS A 151 -11.58 -30.03 3.48
N ALA A 152 -12.19 -29.36 4.45
CA ALA A 152 -13.53 -29.67 4.93
C ALA A 152 -14.63 -29.43 3.88
N LYS A 153 -15.76 -30.12 4.03
CA LYS A 153 -16.96 -29.87 3.22
C LYS A 153 -17.46 -28.44 3.49
N GLN A 154 -17.43 -27.60 2.45
CA GLN A 154 -17.96 -26.24 2.51
C GLN A 154 -19.32 -26.17 1.82
N TYR A 155 -20.16 -25.21 2.23
CA TYR A 155 -21.54 -25.09 1.71
C TYR A 155 -21.59 -24.69 0.23
N MET A 156 -20.73 -23.75 -0.20
CA MET A 156 -20.84 -23.13 -1.54
C MET A 156 -19.56 -23.20 -2.38
N VAL A 157 -18.44 -23.65 -1.79
CA VAL A 157 -17.15 -23.74 -2.49
C VAL A 157 -16.73 -25.21 -2.53
N LYS A 158 -16.80 -25.83 -3.70
CA LYS A 158 -16.45 -27.24 -3.85
C LYS A 158 -14.92 -27.41 -3.88
N PRO A 159 -14.36 -28.41 -3.16
CA PRO A 159 -12.98 -28.82 -3.35
C PRO A 159 -12.72 -29.24 -4.81
N GLY A 160 -11.54 -28.91 -5.35
CA GLY A 160 -11.12 -29.28 -6.71
C GLY A 160 -11.79 -28.53 -7.88
N GLU A 161 -12.86 -27.76 -7.64
CA GLU A 161 -13.55 -27.01 -8.71
C GLU A 161 -12.70 -25.83 -9.22
N VAL A 162 -12.43 -25.78 -10.53
CA VAL A 162 -11.68 -24.73 -11.23
C VAL A 162 -12.36 -24.41 -12.57
N PRO A 163 -12.66 -23.13 -12.88
CA PRO A 163 -12.58 -21.96 -12.01
C PRO A 163 -13.44 -22.13 -10.74
N PRO A 164 -13.06 -21.52 -9.61
CA PRO A 164 -13.82 -21.65 -8.37
C PRO A 164 -15.23 -21.06 -8.52
N ASN A 165 -16.20 -21.60 -7.76
CA ASN A 165 -17.44 -20.89 -7.48
C ASN A 165 -17.15 -19.44 -7.01
N PRO A 166 -17.89 -18.41 -7.48
CA PRO A 166 -17.68 -17.01 -7.09
C PRO A 166 -17.60 -16.75 -5.57
N MET A 167 -18.25 -17.60 -4.77
CA MET A 167 -18.17 -17.55 -3.31
C MET A 167 -16.75 -17.72 -2.76
N PHE A 168 -15.82 -18.34 -3.50
CA PHE A 168 -14.41 -18.42 -3.12
C PHE A 168 -13.75 -17.05 -3.01
N HIS A 169 -14.06 -16.13 -3.94
CA HIS A 169 -13.55 -14.77 -3.94
C HIS A 169 -14.39 -13.87 -3.03
N MET A 170 -15.72 -14.03 -3.03
CA MET A 170 -16.62 -13.24 -2.17
C MET A 170 -16.28 -13.39 -0.69
N ARG A 171 -16.13 -14.63 -0.19
CA ARG A 171 -15.74 -14.87 1.21
C ARG A 171 -14.42 -14.17 1.55
N ARG A 172 -13.51 -14.11 0.57
CA ARG A 172 -12.18 -13.53 0.73
C ARG A 172 -12.29 -12.02 0.84
N PHE A 173 -12.98 -11.37 -0.11
CA PHE A 173 -13.20 -9.93 -0.08
C PHE A 173 -13.93 -9.49 1.19
N ALA A 174 -14.95 -10.23 1.61
CA ALA A 174 -15.66 -9.97 2.87
C ALA A 174 -14.76 -10.14 4.10
N HIS A 175 -13.90 -11.16 4.14
CA HIS A 175 -13.06 -11.43 5.31
C HIS A 175 -12.02 -10.32 5.58
N ILE A 176 -11.54 -9.62 4.54
CA ILE A 176 -10.54 -8.54 4.68
C ILE A 176 -11.10 -7.16 4.36
N SER A 177 -12.42 -7.01 4.25
CA SER A 177 -13.04 -5.77 3.80
C SER A 177 -12.75 -4.58 4.72
N ASP A 178 -12.38 -4.82 5.98
CA ASP A 178 -12.02 -3.82 6.98
C ASP A 178 -10.52 -3.80 7.33
N SER A 179 -9.76 -4.79 6.85
CA SER A 179 -8.38 -5.04 7.26
C SER A 179 -7.40 -4.92 6.10
N CYS A 180 -7.87 -4.93 4.85
CA CYS A 180 -7.02 -4.82 3.67
C CYS A 180 -6.16 -3.55 3.69
N VAL A 181 -4.84 -3.73 3.64
CA VAL A 181 -3.85 -2.64 3.61
C VAL A 181 -3.36 -2.28 2.20
N ASN A 182 -4.01 -2.82 1.15
CA ASN A 182 -3.64 -2.59 -0.26
C ASN A 182 -2.15 -2.86 -0.57
N CYS A 183 -1.56 -3.90 0.05
CA CYS A 183 -0.13 -4.23 -0.11
C CYS A 183 0.25 -4.74 -1.52
N GLY A 184 -0.70 -5.24 -2.30
CA GLY A 184 -0.50 -5.69 -3.69
C GLY A 184 -0.14 -7.16 -3.87
N GLN A 185 0.28 -7.87 -2.81
CA GLN A 185 0.76 -9.26 -2.89
C GLN A 185 -0.23 -10.23 -3.57
N CYS A 186 -1.52 -10.04 -3.32
CA CYS A 186 -2.56 -10.88 -3.92
C CYS A 186 -2.68 -10.73 -5.45
N GLU A 187 -2.36 -9.56 -5.99
CA GLU A 187 -2.38 -9.26 -7.43
C GLU A 187 -1.05 -9.64 -8.07
N GLU A 188 0.07 -9.25 -7.46
CA GLU A 188 1.43 -9.48 -7.97
C GLU A 188 1.80 -10.96 -8.06
N LEU A 189 1.29 -11.78 -7.14
CA LEU A 189 1.58 -13.23 -7.10
C LEU A 189 0.46 -14.08 -7.73
N CYS A 190 -0.54 -13.43 -8.35
CA CYS A 190 -1.59 -14.16 -9.04
C CYS A 190 -1.06 -14.68 -10.38
N ALA A 191 -0.97 -16.00 -10.55
CA ALA A 191 -0.55 -16.62 -11.81
C ALA A 191 -1.44 -16.31 -13.02
N MET A 192 -2.59 -15.66 -12.80
CA MET A 192 -3.56 -15.29 -13.82
C MET A 192 -3.69 -13.76 -13.97
N ASP A 193 -2.84 -12.97 -13.30
CA ASP A 193 -2.86 -11.51 -13.32
C ASP A 193 -4.24 -10.92 -12.98
N ILE A 194 -4.93 -11.52 -11.99
CA ILE A 194 -6.23 -11.02 -11.53
C ILE A 194 -5.99 -9.80 -10.63
N PRO A 195 -6.67 -8.66 -10.85
CA PRO A 195 -6.44 -7.42 -10.11
C PRO A 195 -7.08 -7.44 -8.70
N LEU A 196 -6.72 -8.44 -7.90
CA LEU A 196 -7.30 -8.72 -6.58
C LEU A 196 -7.05 -7.57 -5.59
N ALA A 197 -5.91 -6.88 -5.70
CA ALA A 197 -5.60 -5.74 -4.85
C ALA A 197 -6.49 -4.55 -5.20
N LYS A 198 -6.75 -4.30 -6.50
CA LYS A 198 -7.72 -3.28 -6.93
C LYS A 198 -9.12 -3.55 -6.39
N PHE A 199 -9.64 -4.77 -6.52
CA PHE A 199 -10.97 -5.13 -6.02
C PHE A 199 -11.07 -4.98 -4.50
N SER A 200 -10.13 -5.56 -3.76
CA SER A 200 -10.13 -5.51 -2.29
C SER A 200 -9.98 -4.08 -1.77
N HIS A 201 -9.16 -3.25 -2.43
CA HIS A 201 -8.97 -1.86 -2.03
C HIS A 201 -10.20 -1.00 -2.33
N ALA A 202 -10.87 -1.20 -3.47
CA ALA A 202 -12.11 -0.50 -3.77
C ALA A 202 -13.21 -0.82 -2.75
N ILE A 203 -13.40 -2.11 -2.42
CA ILE A 203 -14.38 -2.55 -1.42
C ILE A 203 -14.07 -1.95 -0.04
N ARG A 204 -12.79 -1.96 0.38
CA ARG A 204 -12.33 -1.30 1.61
C ARG A 204 -12.67 0.18 1.61
N ALA A 205 -12.37 0.89 0.52
CA ALA A 205 -12.58 2.32 0.39
C ALA A 205 -14.07 2.71 0.43
N GLU A 206 -14.95 1.94 -0.23
CA GLU A 206 -16.40 2.11 -0.15
C GLU A 206 -16.92 1.92 1.29
N GLY A 207 -16.39 0.90 2.00
CA GLY A 207 -16.72 0.68 3.41
C GLY A 207 -16.30 1.85 4.30
N ASP A 208 -15.05 2.30 4.16
CA ASP A 208 -14.48 3.43 4.93
C ASP A 208 -15.19 4.76 4.67
N ALA A 209 -15.78 4.94 3.48
CA ALA A 209 -16.55 6.14 3.14
C ALA A 209 -17.89 6.24 3.87
N THR A 210 -18.43 5.12 4.36
CA THR A 210 -19.81 5.05 4.89
C THR A 210 -19.85 4.68 6.37
N TYR A 211 -18.89 3.90 6.86
CA TYR A 211 -18.97 3.29 8.19
C TYR A 211 -17.78 3.66 9.07
N GLU A 212 -18.06 3.98 10.34
CA GLU A 212 -17.06 4.11 11.38
C GLU A 212 -17.12 2.88 12.33
N PRO A 213 -15.97 2.35 12.79
CA PRO A 213 -15.96 1.25 13.77
C PRO A 213 -16.55 1.69 15.10
N LYS A 214 -17.46 0.88 15.67
CA LYS A 214 -17.98 1.10 17.05
C LYS A 214 -16.88 1.06 18.12
N LEU A 215 -15.76 0.41 17.83
CA LEU A 215 -14.58 0.35 18.70
C LEU A 215 -13.78 1.67 18.71
N GLY A 216 -14.22 2.67 17.95
CA GLY A 216 -13.55 3.96 17.80
C GLY A 216 -12.56 3.96 16.65
N LYS A 217 -12.02 5.15 16.36
CA LYS A 217 -10.93 5.31 15.40
C LYS A 217 -9.70 4.59 15.95
N SER A 218 -8.94 3.97 15.05
CA SER A 218 -7.62 3.44 15.39
C SER A 218 -6.81 4.53 16.09
N ALA A 219 -6.13 4.18 17.19
CA ALA A 219 -5.19 5.06 17.88
C ALA A 219 -4.06 5.53 16.94
N TYR A 220 -3.85 4.80 15.85
CA TYR A 220 -3.06 5.23 14.70
C TYR A 220 -4.00 5.89 13.68
N SER A 221 -3.99 7.22 13.64
CA SER A 221 -4.63 8.03 12.60
C SER A 221 -3.60 8.59 11.62
N ASN A 222 -4.05 8.87 10.40
CA ASN A 222 -3.27 9.60 9.39
C ASN A 222 -3.02 11.05 9.78
#